data_AF-A0A101XLC8-F1
#
_entry.id   AF-A0A101XLC8-F1
#
_cell.length_a   1.000
_cell.length_b   1.000
_cell.length_c   1.000
_cell.angle_alpha   90.00
_cell.angle_beta   90.00
_cell.angle_gamma   90.00
#
_symmetry.space_group_name_H-M   'P 1'
#
loop_
_entity.id
_entity.type
_entity.pdbx_description
1 polymer ?
#
loop_
_entity_poly.entity_id
_entity_poly.type
_entity_poly.pdbx_seq_one_letter_code
_entity_poly.pdbx_strand_id
1 'polypeptide(L)'
;MQSRLLATPERASTLLGPSWRAVKRRVLEMIDGYQLITLVGRAGSGKTHMALNLCKELKASWLCMYLDAAQLSDKRLGQLIRTAVRDNEDSIKGVMKLGESRKLDSALSRFIKLSTNELTTAAYNYPRDSLTMLHSLTYGSGFKRAGPGY
;
A
#
# COMPACT_ATOMS: atom_id res chain seq x y z
N MET A 1 -11.52 35.02 20.80
CA MET A 1 -10.09 35.39 20.70
C MET A 1 -9.40 34.38 19.79
N GLN A 2 -8.64 34.87 18.80
CA GLN A 2 -8.11 34.13 17.66
C GLN A 2 -7.09 33.05 18.05
N SER A 3 -7.31 31.80 17.63
CA SER A 3 -6.28 30.77 17.64
C SER A 3 -5.41 30.93 16.39
N ARG A 4 -4.19 31.46 16.57
CA ARG A 4 -3.18 31.59 15.52
C ARG A 4 -2.68 30.21 15.09
N LEU A 5 -2.75 29.94 13.78
CA LEU A 5 -2.06 28.84 13.12
C LEU A 5 -0.55 29.10 13.22
N LEU A 6 0.19 28.19 13.83
CA LEU A 6 1.64 28.14 13.74
C LEU A 6 2.02 26.96 12.84
N ALA A 7 2.72 27.29 11.77
CA ALA A 7 3.31 26.37 10.81
C ALA A 7 4.04 25.22 11.51
N THR A 8 3.92 24.01 10.98
CA THR A 8 4.72 22.87 11.44
C THR A 8 5.91 22.64 10.51
N PRO A 9 7.12 23.13 10.84
CA PRO A 9 8.34 22.49 10.40
C PRO A 9 8.49 21.15 11.13
N GLU A 10 9.36 20.27 10.64
CA GLU A 10 9.46 18.82 10.87
C GLU A 10 9.62 18.29 12.32
N ARG A 11 9.34 19.09 13.35
CA ARG A 11 9.38 18.72 14.78
C ARG A 11 8.14 19.16 15.57
N ALA A 12 6.97 19.24 14.94
CA ALA A 12 5.73 19.44 15.68
C ALA A 12 5.25 18.11 16.27
N SER A 13 5.40 17.94 17.58
CA SER A 13 4.65 16.96 18.36
C SER A 13 3.17 17.14 18.05
N THR A 14 2.63 16.26 17.21
CA THR A 14 1.26 16.37 16.72
C THR A 14 0.32 16.01 17.86
N LEU A 15 -0.40 16.99 18.39
CA LEU A 15 -1.42 16.77 19.43
C LEU A 15 -2.65 16.14 18.78
N LEU A 16 -2.77 14.82 18.94
CA LEU A 16 -3.87 14.04 18.40
C LEU A 16 -4.99 13.94 19.44
N GLY A 17 -6.14 14.54 19.11
CA GLY A 17 -7.34 14.47 19.95
C GLY A 17 -7.82 13.03 20.18
N PRO A 18 -8.62 12.76 21.24
CA PRO A 18 -9.09 11.42 21.58
C PRO A 18 -9.79 10.69 20.43
N SER A 19 -10.64 11.39 19.66
CA SER A 19 -11.35 10.81 18.51
C SER A 19 -10.40 10.35 17.41
N TRP A 20 -9.31 11.08 17.18
CA TRP A 20 -8.31 10.69 16.19
C TRP A 20 -7.57 9.42 16.63
N ARG A 21 -7.16 9.35 17.91
CA ARG A 21 -6.52 8.15 18.46
C ARG A 21 -7.43 6.92 18.41
N ALA A 22 -8.73 7.09 18.63
CA ALA A 22 -9.71 6.02 18.52
C ALA A 22 -9.84 5.51 17.07
N VAL A 23 -9.97 6.41 16.09
CA VAL A 23 -10.04 6.04 14.66
C VAL A 23 -8.77 5.31 14.24
N LYS A 24 -7.59 5.83 14.59
CA LYS A 24 -6.32 5.18 14.26
C LYS A 24 -6.23 3.76 14.79
N ARG A 25 -6.54 3.56 16.07
CA ARG A 25 -6.52 2.23 16.70
C ARG A 25 -7.46 1.28 15.96
N ARG A 26 -8.65 1.76 15.61
CA ARG A 26 -9.63 0.96 14.87
C ARG A 26 -9.13 0.58 13.48
N VAL A 27 -8.46 1.49 12.77
CA VAL A 27 -7.87 1.18 11.46
C VAL A 27 -6.76 0.14 11.59
N LEU A 28 -5.89 0.26 12.60
CA LEU A 28 -4.83 -0.72 12.84
C LEU A 28 -5.39 -2.10 13.20
N GLU A 29 -6.46 -2.18 13.99
CA GLU A 29 -7.17 -3.45 14.27
C GLU A 29 -7.77 -4.09 13.00
N MET A 30 -8.19 -3.27 12.04
CA MET A 30 -8.82 -3.75 10.81
C MET A 30 -7.81 -4.09 9.70
N ILE A 31 -6.57 -3.60 9.77
CA ILE A 31 -5.68 -3.66 8.61
C ILE A 31 -5.27 -5.08 8.21
N ASP A 32 -5.26 -6.03 9.15
CA ASP A 32 -4.95 -7.43 8.88
C ASP A 32 -6.13 -8.22 8.28
N GLY A 33 -7.36 -7.74 8.47
CA GLY A 33 -8.59 -8.44 8.05
C GLY A 33 -9.30 -7.83 6.84
N TYR A 34 -8.97 -6.60 6.47
CA TYR A 34 -9.71 -5.84 5.45
C TYR A 34 -8.80 -5.37 4.32
N GLN A 35 -9.11 -5.78 3.09
CA GLN A 35 -8.36 -5.37 1.89
C GLN A 35 -8.54 -3.89 1.53
N LEU A 36 -9.66 -3.29 1.92
CA LEU A 36 -9.99 -1.89 1.64
C LEU A 36 -10.58 -1.23 2.88
N ILE A 37 -10.01 -0.09 3.27
CA ILE A 37 -10.49 0.75 4.37
C ILE A 37 -10.70 2.15 3.83
N THR A 38 -11.88 2.72 4.06
CA THR A 38 -12.22 4.09 3.65
C THR A 38 -12.35 5.00 4.87
N LEU A 39 -11.62 6.11 4.86
CA LEU A 39 -11.73 7.17 5.88
C LEU A 39 -12.55 8.33 5.33
N VAL A 40 -13.76 8.54 5.87
CA VAL A 40 -14.68 9.61 5.45
C VAL A 40 -14.77 10.70 6.53
N GLY A 41 -14.81 11.96 6.11
CA GLY A 41 -14.88 13.10 7.03
C GLY A 41 -14.84 14.43 6.29
N ARG A 42 -15.21 15.52 6.97
CA ARG A 42 -15.23 16.88 6.41
C ARG A 42 -13.84 17.32 5.94
N ALA A 43 -13.79 18.32 5.05
CA ALA A 43 -12.53 18.98 4.70
C ALA A 43 -11.84 19.50 5.98
N GLY A 44 -10.52 19.37 6.05
CA GLY A 44 -9.75 19.78 7.25
C GLY A 44 -9.78 18.82 8.44
N SER A 45 -10.53 17.70 8.39
CA SER A 45 -10.62 16.76 9.52
C SER A 45 -9.37 15.88 9.76
N GLY A 46 -8.28 16.12 9.05
CA GLY A 46 -7.02 15.37 9.23
C GLY A 46 -6.96 14.00 8.56
N LYS A 47 -7.82 13.67 7.59
CA LYS A 47 -7.80 12.37 6.87
C LYS A 47 -6.45 12.05 6.22
N THR A 48 -5.88 13.01 5.48
CA THR A 48 -4.56 12.86 4.85
C THR A 48 -3.46 12.65 5.88
N HIS A 49 -3.51 13.39 6.99
CA HIS A 49 -2.57 13.22 8.09
C HIS A 49 -2.70 11.84 8.75
N MET A 50 -3.92 11.31 8.90
CA MET A 50 -4.17 9.94 9.36
C MET A 50 -3.52 8.91 8.44
N ALA A 51 -3.78 9.01 7.13
CA ALA A 51 -3.21 8.08 6.16
C ALA A 51 -1.66 8.08 6.20
N LEU A 52 -1.03 9.26 6.25
CA LEU A 52 0.42 9.39 6.36
C LEU A 52 0.97 8.83 7.67
N ASN A 53 0.27 9.05 8.79
CA ASN A 53 0.70 8.57 10.09
C ASN A 53 0.60 7.04 10.22
N LEU A 54 -0.51 6.46 9.76
CA LEU A 54 -0.65 5.00 9.64
C LEU A 54 0.48 4.43 8.81
N CYS A 55 0.78 5.06 7.66
CA CYS A 55 1.85 4.61 6.79
C CYS A 55 3.22 4.64 7.47
N LYS A 56 3.52 5.68 8.28
CA LYS A 56 4.75 5.75 9.08
C LYS A 56 4.86 4.62 10.09
N GLU A 57 3.77 4.24 10.77
CA GLU A 57 3.81 3.16 11.76
C GLU A 57 3.91 1.78 11.13
N LEU A 58 3.22 1.60 10.00
CA LEU A 58 3.18 0.32 9.31
C LEU A 58 4.47 0.04 8.53
N LYS A 59 5.30 1.05 8.25
CA LYS A 59 6.56 0.89 7.50
C LYS A 59 7.51 -0.17 8.05
N ALA A 60 7.44 -0.48 9.35
CA ALA A 60 8.26 -1.52 9.95
C ALA A 60 7.80 -2.95 9.58
N SER A 61 6.56 -3.13 9.14
CA SER A 61 5.94 -4.45 8.94
C SER A 61 5.22 -4.60 7.59
N TRP A 62 5.04 -3.50 6.86
CA TRP A 62 4.32 -3.42 5.60
C TRP A 62 5.03 -2.46 4.64
N LEU A 63 5.03 -2.82 3.36
CA LEU A 63 5.29 -1.87 2.29
C LEU A 63 4.10 -0.90 2.22
N CYS A 64 4.29 0.30 2.76
CA CYS A 64 3.25 1.33 2.74
C CYS A 64 3.60 2.47 1.78
N MET A 65 2.65 2.78 0.89
CA MET A 65 2.74 3.87 -0.08
C MET A 65 1.56 4.82 0.13
N TYR A 66 1.85 6.12 0.29
CA TYR A 66 0.82 7.16 0.28
C TYR A 66 0.68 7.75 -1.12
N LEU A 67 -0.55 7.79 -1.63
CA LEU A 67 -0.88 8.33 -2.94
C LEU A 67 -1.95 9.40 -2.78
N ASP A 68 -1.67 10.62 -3.25
CA ASP A 68 -2.67 11.67 -3.37
C ASP A 68 -3.39 11.48 -4.72
N ALA A 69 -4.64 11.03 -4.68
CA ALA A 69 -5.45 10.78 -5.87
C ALA A 69 -5.61 12.02 -6.77
N ALA A 70 -5.57 13.24 -6.20
CA ALA A 70 -5.65 14.47 -6.98
C ALA A 70 -4.38 14.74 -7.81
N GLN A 71 -3.25 14.12 -7.44
CA GLN A 71 -1.96 14.29 -8.11
C GLN A 71 -1.48 13.02 -8.84
N LEU A 72 -2.31 11.98 -8.85
CA LEU A 72 -1.95 10.67 -9.34
C LEU A 72 -2.34 10.53 -10.82
N SER A 73 -1.47 10.98 -11.71
CA SER A 73 -1.53 10.53 -13.10
C SER A 73 -1.01 9.10 -13.21
N ASP A 74 -1.47 8.34 -14.21
CA ASP A 74 -0.98 6.98 -14.47
C ASP A 74 0.55 6.93 -14.59
N LYS A 75 1.16 7.98 -15.15
CA LYS A 75 2.61 8.11 -15.25
C LYS A 75 3.31 8.22 -13.88
N ARG A 76 2.73 8.98 -12.93
CA ARG A 76 3.26 9.09 -11.56
C ARG A 76 3.07 7.80 -10.77
N LEU A 77 1.92 7.15 -10.93
CA LEU A 77 1.66 5.84 -10.35
C LEU A 77 2.67 4.80 -10.88
N GLY A 78 2.93 4.83 -12.19
CA GLY A 78 3.94 4.00 -12.84
C GLY A 78 5.35 4.18 -12.28
N GLN A 79 5.80 5.42 -12.09
CA GLN A 79 7.09 5.72 -11.47
C GLN A 79 7.20 5.13 -10.05
N LEU A 80 6.14 5.26 -9.25
CA LEU A 80 6.13 4.79 -7.87
C LEU A 80 6.15 3.27 -7.77
N ILE A 81 5.31 2.57 -8.56
CA ILE A 81 5.29 1.11 -8.54
C ILE A 81 6.59 0.55 -9.10
N ARG A 82 7.18 1.18 -10.13
CA ARG A 82 8.52 0.82 -10.61
C ARG A 82 9.56 0.84 -9.49
N THR A 83 9.59 1.91 -8.69
CA THR A 83 10.51 2.01 -7.55
C THR A 83 10.20 0.95 -6.51
N ALA A 84 8.93 0.75 -6.16
CA ALA A 84 8.51 -0.29 -5.22
C ALA A 84 8.90 -1.70 -5.67
N VAL A 85 8.75 -2.02 -6.95
CA VAL A 85 9.15 -3.32 -7.53
C VAL A 85 10.66 -3.52 -7.41
N ARG A 86 11.44 -2.48 -7.72
CA ARG A 86 12.91 -2.55 -7.62
C ARG A 86 13.38 -2.71 -6.18
N ASP A 87 12.82 -1.94 -5.25
CA ASP A 87 13.21 -1.94 -3.85
C ASP A 87 12.80 -3.23 -3.12
N ASN A 88 11.84 -3.99 -3.67
CA ASN A 88 11.32 -5.22 -3.10
C ASN A 88 11.53 -6.44 -4.02
N GLU A 89 12.53 -6.37 -4.90
CA GLU A 89 12.80 -7.39 -5.93
C GLU A 89 12.87 -8.81 -5.35
N ASP A 90 13.60 -9.00 -4.25
CA ASP A 90 13.79 -10.32 -3.63
C ASP A 90 12.48 -10.90 -3.09
N SER A 91 11.64 -10.05 -2.48
CA SER A 91 10.33 -10.47 -1.98
C SER A 91 9.38 -10.85 -3.11
N ILE A 92 9.36 -10.05 -4.19
CA ILE A 92 8.55 -10.32 -5.38
C ILE A 92 8.99 -11.63 -6.05
N LYS A 93 10.30 -11.84 -6.20
CA LYS A 93 10.86 -13.10 -6.70
C LYS A 93 10.47 -14.29 -5.83
N GLY A 94 10.47 -14.12 -4.50
CA GLY A 94 10.02 -15.13 -3.56
C GLY A 94 8.55 -15.55 -3.82
N VAL A 95 7.66 -14.57 -3.98
CA VAL A 95 6.24 -14.81 -4.29
C VAL A 95 6.06 -15.47 -5.66
N MET A 96 6.83 -15.04 -6.68
CA MET A 96 6.78 -15.65 -8.02
C MET A 96 7.22 -17.11 -8.03
N LYS A 97 8.32 -17.43 -7.34
CA LYS A 97 8.79 -18.82 -7.17
C LYS A 97 7.75 -19.69 -6.46
N LEU A 98 7.09 -19.17 -5.43
CA LEU A 98 6.01 -19.90 -4.76
C LEU A 98 4.83 -20.16 -5.71
N GLY A 99 4.55 -19.22 -6.61
CA GLY A 99 3.54 -19.35 -7.66
C GLY A 99 3.83 -20.44 -8.69
N GLU A 100 5.10 -20.74 -9.00
CA GLU A 100 5.49 -21.78 -9.98
C GLU A 100 4.97 -23.17 -9.61
N SER A 101 4.83 -23.45 -8.32
CA SER A 101 4.35 -24.74 -7.80
C SER A 101 2.81 -24.88 -7.81
N ARG A 102 2.08 -23.88 -8.30
CA ARG A 102 0.61 -23.81 -8.24
C ARG A 102 -0.04 -23.96 -9.62
N LYS A 103 -1.28 -24.42 -9.65
CA LYS A 103 -2.14 -24.34 -10.85
C LYS A 103 -2.62 -22.90 -11.03
N LEU A 104 -1.80 -22.08 -11.69
CA LEU A 104 -2.13 -20.70 -12.03
C LEU A 104 -2.89 -20.64 -13.37
N ASP A 105 -3.67 -19.59 -13.55
CA ASP A 105 -4.24 -19.28 -14.86
C ASP A 105 -3.13 -18.87 -15.86
N SER A 106 -3.50 -18.75 -17.14
CA SER A 106 -2.54 -18.46 -18.21
C SER A 106 -1.91 -17.05 -18.13
N ALA A 107 -2.56 -16.09 -17.45
CA ALA A 107 -2.06 -14.74 -17.29
C ALA A 107 -1.03 -14.69 -16.15
N LEU A 108 -1.35 -15.27 -15.00
CA LEU A 108 -0.44 -15.41 -13.86
C LEU A 108 0.79 -16.26 -14.21
N SER A 109 0.59 -17.35 -14.98
CA SER A 109 1.69 -18.19 -15.46
C SER A 109 2.68 -17.46 -16.36
N ARG A 110 2.22 -16.44 -17.11
CA ARG A 110 3.08 -15.56 -17.90
C ARG A 110 3.73 -14.49 -17.01
N PHE A 111 2.97 -13.95 -16.08
CA PHE A 111 3.42 -12.92 -15.16
C PHE A 111 4.61 -13.39 -14.30
N ILE A 112 4.56 -14.61 -13.76
CA ILE A 112 5.66 -15.16 -12.95
C ILE A 112 6.94 -15.45 -13.74
N LYS A 113 6.90 -15.43 -15.08
CA LYS A 113 8.07 -15.65 -15.93
C LYS A 113 8.77 -14.35 -16.32
N LEU A 114 8.20 -13.20 -15.96
CA LEU A 114 8.80 -11.91 -16.26
C LEU A 114 10.11 -11.75 -15.48
N SER A 115 11.15 -11.28 -16.16
CA SER A 115 12.37 -10.81 -15.51
C SER A 115 12.10 -9.55 -14.68
N THR A 116 13.01 -9.22 -13.77
CA THR A 116 12.93 -7.97 -12.99
C THR A 116 12.78 -6.75 -13.89
N ASN A 117 13.53 -6.66 -15.00
CA ASN A 117 13.44 -5.53 -15.92
C ASN A 117 12.07 -5.44 -16.60
N GLU A 118 11.49 -6.57 -16.98
CA GLU A 118 10.15 -6.62 -17.57
C GLU A 118 9.08 -6.26 -16.55
N LEU A 119 9.18 -6.75 -15.31
CA LEU A 119 8.30 -6.37 -14.20
C LEU A 119 8.37 -4.86 -13.93
N THR A 120 9.58 -4.31 -13.91
CA THR A 120 9.80 -2.88 -13.67
C THR A 120 9.22 -2.02 -14.80
N THR A 121 9.31 -2.52 -16.04
CA THR A 121 8.75 -1.87 -17.23
C THR A 121 7.21 -1.96 -17.25
N ALA A 122 6.66 -3.13 -16.91
CA ALA A 122 5.22 -3.34 -16.78
C ALA A 122 4.64 -2.46 -15.65
N ALA A 123 5.33 -2.41 -14.50
CA ALA A 123 4.96 -1.54 -13.38
C ALA A 123 4.91 -0.06 -13.77
N TYR A 124 5.81 0.38 -14.65
CA TYR A 124 5.85 1.77 -15.11
C TYR A 124 4.77 2.09 -16.14
N ASN A 125 4.57 1.22 -17.14
CA ASN A 125 3.66 1.47 -18.25
C ASN A 125 2.21 1.08 -17.95
N TYR A 126 2.02 0.04 -17.16
CA TYR A 126 0.73 -0.57 -16.81
C TYR A 126 0.63 -0.79 -15.29
N PRO A 127 0.67 0.30 -14.51
CA PRO A 127 0.77 0.22 -13.06
C PRO A 127 -0.36 -0.54 -12.38
N ARG A 128 -1.60 -0.28 -12.81
CA ARG A 128 -2.80 -0.90 -12.23
C ARG A 128 -2.85 -2.39 -12.50
N ASP A 129 -2.53 -2.80 -13.72
CA ASP A 129 -2.51 -4.22 -14.11
C ASP A 129 -1.39 -4.96 -13.39
N SER A 130 -0.22 -4.33 -13.24
CA SER A 130 0.90 -4.90 -12.50
C SER A 130 0.56 -5.13 -11.03
N LEU A 131 -0.10 -4.17 -10.37
CA LEU A 131 -0.58 -4.35 -9.00
C LEU A 131 -1.65 -5.44 -8.89
N THR A 132 -2.56 -5.51 -9.86
CA THR A 132 -3.62 -6.52 -9.90
C THR A 132 -3.00 -7.93 -10.05
N MET A 133 -2.01 -8.10 -10.92
CA MET A 133 -1.30 -9.36 -11.11
C MET A 133 -0.51 -9.76 -9.85
N LEU A 134 0.20 -8.81 -9.22
CA LEU A 134 0.90 -9.06 -7.96
C LEU A 134 -0.07 -9.47 -6.84
N HIS A 135 -1.21 -8.79 -6.72
CA HIS A 135 -2.24 -9.13 -5.74
C HIS A 135 -2.81 -10.54 -5.97
N SER A 136 -3.24 -10.83 -7.20
CA SER A 136 -3.78 -12.14 -7.59
C SER A 136 -2.76 -13.26 -7.40
N LEU A 137 -1.48 -13.01 -7.70
CA LEU A 137 -0.39 -13.95 -7.47
C LEU A 137 -0.16 -14.20 -5.96
N THR A 138 -0.17 -13.14 -5.15
CA THR A 138 -0.03 -13.26 -3.68
C THR A 138 -1.17 -14.09 -3.09
N TYR A 139 -2.39 -13.88 -3.57
CA TYR A 139 -3.55 -14.67 -3.17
C TYR A 139 -3.45 -16.13 -3.64
N GLY A 140 -3.13 -16.35 -4.92
CA GLY A 140 -3.04 -17.68 -5.55
C GLY A 140 -1.86 -18.53 -5.09
N SER A 141 -0.75 -17.91 -4.67
CA SER A 141 0.42 -18.60 -4.09
C SER A 141 0.15 -19.18 -2.69
N GLY A 142 -0.99 -18.83 -2.08
CA GLY A 142 -1.33 -19.27 -0.74
C GLY A 142 -0.55 -18.51 0.33
N PHE A 143 -0.05 -17.31 0.02
CA PHE A 143 0.25 -16.28 1.00
C PHE A 143 -1.07 -15.82 1.64
N LYS A 144 -1.76 -16.74 2.31
CA LYS A 144 -2.72 -16.40 3.35
C LYS A 144 -1.86 -15.88 4.48
N ARG A 145 -1.85 -14.55 4.68
CA ARG A 145 -1.64 -14.08 6.05
C ARG A 145 -2.66 -14.82 6.91
N ALA A 146 -2.20 -15.34 8.03
CA ALA A 146 -3.08 -15.75 9.11
C ALA A 146 -3.94 -14.53 9.47
N GLY A 147 -5.08 -14.39 8.82
CA GLY A 147 -6.14 -13.53 9.33
C GLY A 147 -6.62 -14.17 10.62
N PRO A 148 -6.97 -13.39 11.65
CA PRO A 148 -7.63 -13.95 12.81
C PRO A 148 -8.89 -14.65 12.31
N GLY A 149 -8.98 -15.95 12.59
CA GLY A 149 -10.19 -16.71 12.35
C GLY A 149 -11.34 -16.04 13.10
N TYR A 150 -12.33 -15.60 12.34
CA TYR A 150 -13.68 -15.30 12.80
C TYR A 150 -14.63 -16.03 11.87
#